data_AF-A0A2V5XGT0-F1
#
_entry.id   AF-A0A2V5XGT0-F1
#
_cell.length_a   1.000
_cell.length_b   1.000
_cell.length_c   1.000
_cell.angle_alpha   90.00
_cell.angle_beta   90.00
_cell.angle_gamma   90.00
#
_symmetry.space_group_name_H-M   'P 1'
#
loop_
_entity.id
_entity.type
_entity.pdbx_description
1 polymer ?
#
loop_
_entity_poly.entity_id
_entity_poly.type
_entity_poly.pdbx_seq_one_letter_code
_entity_poly.pdbx_strand_id
1 'polypeptide(L)'
;SYYLEIGRHRLMLDCGMHPKNTGEDALPYLNTVADRGIEAILISHAHQDHIGTLPVAMRRSPGARVLRARPAIGWFDACAP
;
A
#
# COMPACT_ATOMS: atom_id res chain seq x y z
N SER A 1 6.57 3.75 3.61
CA SER A 1 5.20 4.05 3.15
C SER A 1 4.85 5.47 3.51
N TYR A 2 4.29 6.23 2.57
CA TYR A 2 4.00 7.65 2.74
C TYR A 2 2.54 7.95 2.40
N TYR A 3 1.97 8.92 3.10
CA TYR A 3 0.67 9.49 2.78
C TYR A 3 0.88 10.87 2.14
N LEU A 4 0.17 11.13 1.05
CA LEU A 4 0.27 12.36 0.28
C LEU A 4 -1.12 12.94 0.06
N GLU A 5 -1.33 14.17 0.51
CA GLU A 5 -2.54 14.94 0.22
C GLU A 5 -2.18 16.12 -0.69
N ILE A 6 -2.79 16.17 -1.88
CA ILE A 6 -2.61 17.27 -2.85
C ILE A 6 -4.00 17.78 -3.22
N GLY A 7 -4.35 18.95 -2.68
CA GLY A 7 -5.69 19.50 -2.84
C GLY A 7 -6.72 18.55 -2.21
N ARG A 8 -7.62 18.01 -3.04
CA ARG A 8 -8.61 17.02 -2.59
C ARG A 8 -8.15 15.57 -2.76
N HIS A 9 -6.98 15.36 -3.37
CA HIS A 9 -6.49 14.03 -3.70
C HIS A 9 -5.69 13.43 -2.56
N ARG A 10 -6.01 12.19 -2.18
CA ARG A 10 -5.38 11.47 -1.08
C ARG A 10 -4.79 10.17 -1.59
N LEU A 11 -3.47 10.11 -1.58
CA LEU A 11 -2.69 9.03 -2.16
C LEU A 11 -1.83 8.37 -1.10
N MET A 12 -1.59 7.07 -1.27
CA MET A 12 -0.59 6.33 -0.52
C MET A 12 0.54 5.91 -1.44
N LEU A 13 1.78 6.19 -1.05
CA LEU A 13 2.98 5.76 -1.76
C LEU A 13 3.61 4.61 -0.99
N ASP A 14 3.62 3.43 -1.62
CA ASP A 14 4.03 2.15 -1.05
C ASP A 14 3.27 1.75 0.22
N CYS A 15 3.29 0.46 0.51
CA CYS A 15 2.69 -0.17 1.69
C CYS A 15 3.60 -1.32 2.15
N GLY A 16 4.82 -0.96 2.49
CA GLY A 16 5.87 -1.87 2.89
C GLY A 16 5.70 -2.51 4.26
N MET A 17 6.20 -3.73 4.39
CA MET A 17 6.38 -4.41 5.68
C MET A 17 7.74 -4.05 6.28
N HIS A 18 7.80 -3.71 7.56
CA HIS A 18 9.08 -3.47 8.23
C HIS A 18 9.89 -4.77 8.32
N PRO A 19 11.13 -4.83 7.80
CA PRO A 19 11.85 -6.09 7.57
C PRO A 19 12.32 -6.81 8.85
N LYS A 20 12.34 -6.09 9.99
CA LYS A 20 12.80 -6.64 11.28
C LYS A 20 11.68 -6.83 12.30
N ASN A 21 10.46 -6.38 11.99
CA ASN A 21 9.33 -6.50 12.90
C ASN A 21 8.38 -7.57 12.38
N THR A 22 7.45 -8.02 13.23
CA THR A 22 6.49 -9.07 12.90
C THR A 22 5.07 -8.67 13.30
N GLY A 23 4.06 -9.22 12.63
CA GLY A 23 2.66 -8.94 12.95
C GLY A 23 2.27 -7.49 12.72
N GLU A 24 1.45 -6.92 13.61
CA GLU A 24 1.00 -5.52 13.51
C GLU A 24 2.16 -4.52 13.60
N ASP A 25 3.24 -4.83 14.33
CA ASP A 25 4.42 -3.96 14.45
C ASP A 25 5.23 -3.87 13.14
N ALA A 26 4.95 -4.76 12.18
CA ALA A 26 5.53 -4.72 10.86
C ALA A 26 4.74 -3.84 9.89
N LEU A 27 3.55 -3.38 10.28
CA LEU A 27 2.69 -2.56 9.42
C LEU A 27 3.13 -1.09 9.43
N PRO A 28 2.91 -0.37 8.33
CA PRO A 28 2.86 1.08 8.37
C PRO A 28 1.75 1.53 9.33
N TYR A 29 1.78 2.81 9.73
CA TYR A 29 0.74 3.42 10.56
C TYR A 29 -0.60 3.63 9.82
N LEU A 30 -1.12 2.60 9.17
CA LEU A 30 -2.32 2.61 8.31
C LEU A 30 -3.57 3.10 9.06
N ASN A 31 -3.67 2.87 10.38
CA ASN A 31 -4.79 3.36 11.19
C ASN A 31 -4.88 4.88 11.23
N THR A 32 -3.76 5.59 11.11
CA THR A 32 -3.74 7.06 11.15
C THR A 32 -4.36 7.71 9.92
N VAL A 33 -4.50 6.92 8.83
CA VAL A 33 -4.99 7.38 7.53
C VAL A 33 -6.22 6.63 7.02
N ALA A 34 -6.72 5.63 7.77
CA ALA A 34 -7.83 4.78 7.35
C ALA A 34 -9.11 5.59 7.03
N ASP A 35 -9.47 6.54 7.90
CA ASP A 35 -10.67 7.36 7.74
C ASP A 35 -10.48 8.55 6.78
N ARG A 36 -9.29 8.69 6.19
CA ARG A 36 -8.99 9.78 5.26
C ARG A 36 -9.54 9.50 3.87
N GLY A 37 -9.98 8.28 3.55
CA GLY A 37 -10.50 7.96 2.22
C GLY A 37 -9.42 8.04 1.15
N ILE A 38 -8.46 7.13 1.22
CA ILE A 38 -7.38 7.01 0.22
C ILE A 38 -7.98 6.62 -1.14
N GLU A 39 -7.70 7.40 -2.18
CA GLU A 39 -8.22 7.19 -3.54
C GLU A 39 -7.35 6.22 -4.35
N ALA A 40 -6.04 6.24 -4.12
CA ALA A 40 -5.11 5.36 -4.80
C ALA A 40 -3.87 5.03 -3.96
N ILE A 41 -3.33 3.84 -4.20
CA ILE A 41 -2.07 3.33 -3.66
C ILE A 41 -1.12 3.14 -4.83
N LEU A 42 -0.02 3.88 -4.86
CA LEU A 42 1.02 3.77 -5.88
C LEU A 42 2.16 2.90 -5.33
N ILE A 43 2.47 1.82 -6.04
CA ILE A 43 3.58 0.92 -5.68
C ILE A 43 4.78 1.20 -6.57
N SER A 44 5.92 1.50 -5.96
CA SER A 44 7.18 1.78 -6.65
C SER A 44 7.80 0.50 -7.26
N HIS A 45 7.87 -0.59 -6.48
CA HIS A 45 8.38 -1.89 -6.93
C HIS A 45 7.97 -3.04 -5.98
N ALA A 46 8.31 -4.29 -6.35
CA ALA A 46 7.79 -5.51 -5.73
C ALA A 46 8.69 -6.16 -4.67
N HIS A 47 9.36 -5.35 -3.84
CA HIS A 47 10.00 -5.87 -2.62
C HIS A 47 9.05 -5.78 -1.42
N GLN A 48 9.21 -6.69 -0.45
CA GLN A 48 8.31 -6.80 0.71
C GLN A 48 8.24 -5.51 1.55
N ASP A 49 9.34 -4.76 1.61
CA ASP A 49 9.44 -3.44 2.25
C ASP A 49 8.77 -2.31 1.47
N HIS A 50 8.15 -2.60 0.31
CA HIS A 50 7.33 -1.67 -0.47
C HIS A 50 5.89 -2.16 -0.71
N ILE A 51 5.67 -3.48 -0.82
CA ILE A 51 4.34 -4.05 -1.12
C ILE A 51 3.79 -4.98 -0.03
N GLY A 52 4.62 -5.39 0.95
CA GLY A 52 4.33 -6.52 1.84
C GLY A 52 3.07 -6.39 2.69
N THR A 53 2.50 -5.19 2.82
CA THR A 53 1.27 -4.91 3.57
C THR A 53 0.09 -4.48 2.69
N LEU A 54 0.22 -4.57 1.37
CA LEU A 54 -0.82 -4.18 0.40
C LEU A 54 -2.20 -4.79 0.70
N PRO A 55 -2.33 -6.11 1.00
CA PRO A 55 -3.64 -6.68 1.31
C PRO A 55 -4.31 -6.05 2.54
N VAL A 56 -3.51 -5.61 3.54
CA VAL A 56 -4.03 -4.93 4.72
C VAL A 56 -4.50 -3.52 4.37
N ALA A 57 -3.71 -2.79 3.58
CA ALA A 57 -4.07 -1.45 3.11
C ALA A 57 -5.36 -1.47 2.27
N MET A 58 -5.53 -2.45 1.37
CA MET A 58 -6.75 -2.61 0.57
C MET A 58 -7.99 -2.91 1.41
N ARG A 59 -7.86 -3.71 2.48
CA ARG A 59 -8.99 -3.95 3.40
C ARG A 59 -9.40 -2.69 4.18
N ARG A 60 -8.43 -1.83 4.54
CA ARG A 60 -8.69 -0.56 5.23
C ARG A 60 -9.15 0.55 4.28
N SER A 61 -8.88 0.42 2.99
CA SER A 61 -9.29 1.38 1.95
C SER A 61 -9.86 0.63 0.73
N PRO A 62 -11.05 0.02 0.85
CA PRO A 62 -11.61 -0.86 -0.18
C PRO A 62 -11.92 -0.17 -1.52
N GLY A 63 -12.08 1.16 -1.51
CA GLY A 63 -12.25 1.96 -2.73
C GLY A 63 -10.95 2.42 -3.40
N ALA A 64 -9.79 2.16 -2.80
CA ALA A 64 -8.53 2.66 -3.31
C ALA A 64 -8.07 1.88 -4.54
N ARG A 65 -7.72 2.59 -5.61
CA ARG A 65 -7.11 1.97 -6.81
C ARG A 65 -5.64 1.66 -6.56
N VAL A 66 -5.19 0.46 -6.92
CA VAL A 66 -3.77 0.11 -6.85
C VAL A 66 -3.12 0.34 -8.21
N LEU A 67 -2.10 1.20 -8.24
CA LEU A 67 -1.35 1.56 -9.43
C LEU A 67 0.10 1.09 -9.32
N ARG A 68 0.64 0.57 -10.42
CA ARG A 68 2.01 0.08 -10.52
C ARG A 68 2.48 0.13 -11.97
N ALA A 69 3.79 0.25 -12.17
CA ALA A 69 4.37 0.06 -13.49
C ALA A 69 4.21 -1.40 -13.95
N ARG A 70 4.11 -1.62 -15.27
CA ARG A 70 4.08 -2.97 -15.84
C ARG A 70 5.39 -3.68 -15.51
N PRO A 71 5.37 -4.85 -14.85
CA PRO A 71 6.61 -5.50 -14.47
C PRO A 71 7.30 -6.17 -15.65
N ALA A 72 8.63 -6.27 -15.57
CA ALA A 72 9.43 -7.07 -16.49
C ALA A 72 9.53 -8.54 -16.05
N ILE A 73 9.54 -8.84 -14.73
CA ILE A 73 9.47 -10.19 -14.16
C ILE A 73 9.09 -10.11 -12.66
N GLY A 74 8.46 -11.16 -12.08
CA GLY A 74 8.40 -11.35 -10.62
C GLY A 74 7.22 -10.75 -9.84
N TRP A 75 6.01 -10.70 -10.40
CA TRP A 75 4.81 -10.37 -9.62
C TRP A 75 3.94 -11.61 -9.44
N PHE A 76 3.85 -12.11 -8.20
CA PHE A 76 2.76 -13.01 -7.82
C PHE A 76 1.48 -12.18 -7.67
N ASP A 77 0.36 -12.71 -8.17
CA ASP A 77 -0.97 -12.09 -8.13
C ASP A 77 -1.41 -11.80 -6.68
N ALA A 78 -1.07 -10.61 -6.20
CA ALA A 78 -1.56 -10.10 -4.92
C ALA A 78 -3.00 -9.55 -5.00
N CYS A 79 -3.59 -9.49 -6.20
CA CYS A 79 -4.87 -8.81 -6.46
C CYS A 79 -5.83 -9.57 -7.40
N ALA A 80 -5.63 -10.86 -7.66
CA ALA A 80 -6.70 -11.64 -8.30
C ALA A 80 -7.79 -11.96 -7.25
N PRO A 81 -9.09 -11.84 -7.59
CA PRO A 81 -10.19 -12.10 -6.67
C PRO A 81 -10.20 -13.54 -6.15
#